data_AF-A0A5F1YAY0-F1
#
_entry.id   AF-A0A5F1YAY0-F1
#
_cell.length_a   1.000
_cell.length_b   1.000
_cell.length_c   1.000
_cell.angle_alpha   90.00
_cell.angle_beta   90.00
_cell.angle_gamma   90.00
#
_symmetry.space_group_name_H-M   'P 1'
#
loop_
_entity.id
_entity.type
_entity.pdbx_description
1 polymer ?
#
loop_
_entity_poly.entity_id
_entity_poly.type
_entity_poly.pdbx_seq_one_letter_code
_entity_poly.pdbx_strand_id
1 'polypeptide(L)'
;MSALSDLFRSPVWRDLGILFFHLGKVVLFLSLFFLYVWQNVQVARLNREIGIATGEKIKQIKKNDDLKIGVATYTSARRIETLYRKTYNYLPITVGDRIITLNLPPEKNDNENEPNQTSP
;
A
#
# COMPACT_ATOMS: atom_id res chain seq x y z
N MET A 1 61.77 50.11 -5.10
CA MET A 1 60.59 49.27 -4.81
C MET A 1 59.67 50.03 -3.84
N SER A 2 58.87 50.99 -4.32
CA SER A 2 57.94 51.76 -3.43
C SER A 2 56.67 52.29 -4.10
N ALA A 3 56.57 52.31 -5.44
CA ALA A 3 55.40 52.88 -6.12
C ALA A 3 54.11 52.07 -5.91
N LEU A 4 54.21 50.75 -5.75
CA LEU A 4 53.04 49.89 -5.51
C LEU A 4 52.45 50.11 -4.12
N SER A 5 53.26 50.32 -3.08
CA SER A 5 52.78 50.52 -1.71
C SER A 5 52.07 51.86 -1.50
N ASP A 6 52.48 52.91 -2.21
CA ASP A 6 51.79 54.21 -2.15
C ASP A 6 50.44 54.19 -2.88
N LEU A 7 50.31 53.36 -3.91
CA LEU A 7 49.06 53.17 -4.65
C LEU A 7 47.96 52.56 -3.77
N PHE A 8 48.33 51.57 -2.92
CA PHE A 8 47.46 50.94 -1.92
C PHE A 8 47.13 51.83 -0.70
N ARG A 9 47.82 52.96 -0.53
CA ARG A 9 47.61 53.89 0.60
C ARG A 9 46.58 54.97 0.30
N SER A 10 46.13 55.06 -0.95
CA SER A 10 45.09 56.00 -1.38
C SER A 10 43.71 55.63 -0.82
N PRO A 11 42.85 56.61 -0.48
CA PRO A 11 41.51 56.37 0.06
C PRO A 11 40.62 55.50 -0.85
N VAL A 12 40.93 55.46 -2.14
CA VAL A 12 40.24 54.66 -3.17
C VAL A 12 40.29 53.16 -2.85
N TRP A 13 41.40 52.64 -2.28
CA TRP A 13 41.49 51.23 -1.92
C TRP A 13 40.65 50.85 -0.70
N ARG A 14 40.43 51.79 0.22
CA ARG A 14 39.50 51.61 1.33
C ARG A 14 38.06 51.52 0.82
N ASP A 15 37.66 52.42 -0.07
CA ASP A 15 36.33 52.41 -0.67
C ASP A 15 36.10 51.17 -1.54
N LEU A 16 37.11 50.74 -2.31
CA LEU A 16 37.02 49.52 -3.11
C LEU A 16 36.85 48.27 -2.25
N GLY A 17 37.52 48.21 -1.10
CA GLY A 17 37.36 47.13 -0.11
C GLY A 17 35.96 47.11 0.50
N ILE A 18 35.40 48.28 0.83
CA ILE A 18 34.02 48.40 1.36
C ILE A 18 33.01 47.95 0.28
N LEU A 19 33.20 48.38 -0.96
CA LEU A 19 32.33 48.03 -2.08
C LEU A 19 32.37 46.51 -2.35
N PHE A 20 33.56 45.91 -2.33
CA PHE A 20 33.72 44.45 -2.45
C PHE A 20 33.05 43.70 -1.29
N PHE A 21 33.11 44.23 -0.07
CA PHE A 21 32.45 43.61 1.09
C PHE A 21 30.92 43.63 0.98
N HIS A 22 30.36 44.76 0.52
CA HIS A 22 28.93 44.85 0.24
C HIS A 22 28.50 43.95 -0.91
N LEU A 23 29.28 43.92 -2.00
CA LEU A 23 29.01 43.04 -3.14
C LEU A 23 29.07 41.56 -2.72
N GLY A 24 30.07 41.18 -1.93
CA GLY A 24 30.22 39.84 -1.37
C GLY A 24 29.03 39.44 -0.50
N LYS A 25 28.51 40.34 0.35
CA LYS A 25 27.28 40.10 1.12
C LYS A 25 26.09 39.81 0.20
N VAL A 26 25.87 40.63 -0.82
CA VAL A 26 24.74 40.44 -1.76
C VAL A 26 24.85 39.10 -2.49
N VAL A 27 26.04 38.76 -3.00
CA VAL A 27 26.30 37.48 -3.68
C VAL A 27 26.08 36.31 -2.74
N LEU A 28 26.50 36.43 -1.48
CA LEU A 28 26.33 35.37 -0.47
C LEU A 28 24.85 35.11 -0.18
N PHE A 29 24.05 36.17 0.03
CA PHE A 29 22.61 36.04 0.21
C PHE A 29 21.92 35.44 -1.03
N LEU A 30 22.32 35.86 -2.22
CA LEU A 30 21.76 35.34 -3.46
C LEU A 30 22.11 33.86 -3.67
N SER A 31 23.34 33.46 -3.33
CA SER A 31 23.80 32.08 -3.37
C SER A 31 23.05 31.19 -2.38
N LEU A 32 22.86 31.65 -1.13
CA LEU A 32 22.06 30.94 -0.14
C LEU A 32 20.60 30.77 -0.59
N PHE A 33 20.01 31.81 -1.16
CA PHE A 33 18.66 31.75 -1.69
C PHE A 33 18.55 30.72 -2.82
N PHE A 34 19.49 30.75 -3.77
CA PHE A 34 19.52 29.79 -4.86
C PHE A 34 19.71 28.35 -4.37
N LEU A 35 20.61 28.15 -3.40
CA LEU A 35 20.84 26.85 -2.77
C LEU A 35 19.58 26.33 -2.06
N TYR A 36 18.87 27.20 -1.35
CA TYR A 36 17.62 26.86 -0.68
C TYR A 36 16.56 26.41 -1.67
N VAL A 37 16.32 27.19 -2.73
CA VAL A 37 15.35 26.83 -3.77
C VAL A 37 15.74 25.52 -4.45
N TRP A 38 17.03 25.35 -4.77
CA TRP A 38 17.55 24.12 -5.37
C TRP A 38 17.31 22.89 -4.49
N GLN A 39 17.61 22.97 -3.20
CA GLN A 39 17.36 21.89 -2.25
C GLN A 39 15.87 21.53 -2.19
N ASN A 40 14.98 22.52 -2.13
CA ASN A 40 13.54 22.28 -2.08
C ASN A 40 13.01 21.59 -3.36
N VAL A 41 13.52 21.96 -4.54
CA VAL A 41 13.16 21.29 -5.80
C VAL A 41 13.58 19.81 -5.77
N GLN A 42 14.78 19.51 -5.27
CA GLN A 42 15.27 18.14 -5.16
C GLN A 42 14.45 17.33 -4.15
N VAL A 43 14.13 17.91 -2.99
CA VAL A 43 13.27 17.27 -1.98
C VAL A 43 11.88 16.99 -2.54
N ALA A 44 11.30 17.91 -3.31
CA ALA A 44 10.00 17.70 -3.95
C ALA A 44 10.02 16.57 -4.97
N ARG A 45 11.08 16.45 -5.79
CA ARG A 45 11.27 15.33 -6.71
C ARG A 45 11.42 14.01 -5.97
N LEU A 46 12.26 13.99 -4.94
CA LEU A 46 12.49 12.80 -4.13
C LEU A 46 11.21 12.34 -3.41
N ASN A 47 10.45 13.27 -2.83
CA ASN A 47 9.16 12.96 -2.21
C ASN A 47 8.14 12.39 -3.21
N ARG A 48 8.16 12.88 -4.46
CA ARG A 48 7.29 12.32 -5.51
C ARG A 48 7.69 10.89 -5.85
N GLU A 49 8.98 10.60 -5.99
CA GLU A 49 9.49 9.25 -6.25
C GLU A 49 9.18 8.30 -5.08
N ILE A 50 9.40 8.75 -3.84
CA ILE A 50 9.02 8.01 -2.63
C ILE A 50 7.52 7.74 -2.61
N GLY A 51 6.69 8.71 -2.98
CA GLY A 51 5.24 8.56 -3.06
C GLY A 51 4.81 7.46 -4.05
N ILE A 52 5.43 7.44 -5.23
CA ILE A 52 5.17 6.41 -6.26
C ILE A 52 5.61 5.03 -5.74
N ALA A 53 6.84 4.90 -5.24
CA ALA A 53 7.37 3.65 -4.72
C ALA A 53 6.56 3.11 -3.53
N THR A 54 6.07 4.00 -2.66
CA THR A 54 5.22 3.64 -1.52
C THR A 54 3.85 3.15 -1.99
N GLY A 55 3.26 3.80 -3.00
CA GLY A 55 2.00 3.37 -3.61
C GLY A 55 2.10 1.98 -4.25
N GLU A 56 3.22 1.68 -4.93
CA GLU A 56 3.48 0.34 -5.48
C GLU A 56 3.59 -0.73 -4.40
N LYS A 57 4.31 -0.45 -3.30
CA LYS A 57 4.41 -1.38 -2.16
C LYS A 57 3.04 -1.71 -1.57
N ILE A 58 2.18 -0.70 -1.35
CA ILE A 58 0.83 -0.90 -0.83
C ILE A 58 0.00 -1.78 -1.78
N LYS A 59 0.12 -1.54 -3.10
CA LYS A 59 -0.58 -2.36 -4.11
C LYS A 59 -0.10 -3.82 -4.10
N GLN A 60 1.19 -4.05 -3.91
CA GLN A 60 1.75 -5.40 -3.82
C GLN A 60 1.32 -6.12 -2.53
N ILE A 61 1.29 -5.43 -1.39
CA ILE A 61 0.80 -5.98 -0.12
C ILE A 61 -0.66 -6.41 -0.26
N LYS A 62 -1.52 -5.53 -0.79
CA LYS A 62 -2.94 -5.85 -1.00
C LYS A 62 -3.13 -7.10 -1.88
N LYS A 63 -2.36 -7.23 -2.96
CA LYS A 63 -2.40 -8.43 -3.81
C LYS A 63 -1.93 -9.68 -3.06
N ASN A 64 -0.94 -9.57 -2.19
CA ASN A 64 -0.47 -10.70 -1.40
C ASN A 64 -1.53 -11.17 -0.41
N ASP A 65 -2.22 -10.23 0.24
CA ASP A 65 -3.30 -10.54 1.17
C ASP A 65 -4.51 -11.15 0.44
N ASP A 66 -4.91 -10.60 -0.71
CA ASP A 66 -5.95 -11.19 -1.55
C ASP A 66 -5.58 -12.62 -1.99
N LEU A 67 -4.30 -12.86 -2.31
CA LEU A 67 -3.82 -14.19 -2.70
C LEU A 67 -3.83 -15.16 -1.51
N LYS A 68 -3.44 -14.72 -0.31
CA LYS A 68 -3.53 -15.53 0.92
C LYS A 68 -4.97 -15.88 1.24
N ILE A 69 -5.89 -14.92 1.12
CA ILE A 69 -7.32 -15.14 1.29
C ILE A 69 -7.81 -16.14 0.25
N GLY A 70 -7.44 -15.95 -1.03
CA GLY A 70 -7.75 -16.88 -2.11
C GLY A 70 -7.28 -18.29 -1.80
N VAL A 71 -6.01 -18.48 -1.42
CA VAL A 71 -5.44 -19.79 -1.06
C VAL A 71 -6.12 -20.39 0.16
N ALA A 72 -6.43 -19.60 1.19
CA ALA A 72 -7.17 -20.07 2.36
C ALA A 72 -8.58 -20.51 1.98
N THR A 73 -9.26 -19.79 1.08
CA THR A 73 -10.58 -20.15 0.54
C THR A 73 -10.52 -21.39 -0.35
N TYR A 74 -9.51 -21.53 -1.20
CA TYR A 74 -9.30 -22.75 -1.99
C TYR A 74 -8.98 -23.95 -1.09
N THR A 75 -8.18 -23.74 -0.05
CA THR A 75 -7.85 -24.79 0.93
C THR A 75 -9.05 -25.18 1.77
N SER A 76 -9.89 -24.21 2.19
CA SER A 76 -11.13 -24.49 2.92
C SER A 76 -12.15 -25.19 2.03
N ALA A 77 -12.33 -24.76 0.78
CA ALA A 77 -13.18 -25.44 -0.20
C ALA A 77 -12.69 -26.88 -0.47
N ARG A 78 -11.38 -27.08 -0.63
CA ARG A 78 -10.75 -28.41 -0.76
C ARG A 78 -10.98 -29.27 0.48
N ARG A 79 -10.89 -28.68 1.67
CA ARG A 79 -11.13 -29.35 2.95
C ARG A 79 -12.60 -29.74 3.09
N ILE A 80 -13.52 -28.87 2.70
CA ILE A 80 -14.96 -29.13 2.67
C ILE A 80 -15.27 -30.25 1.66
N GLU A 81 -14.72 -30.20 0.45
CA GLU A 81 -14.87 -31.28 -0.55
C GLU A 81 -14.39 -32.63 0.02
N THR A 82 -13.26 -32.63 0.71
CA THR A 82 -12.70 -33.84 1.32
C THR A 82 -13.55 -34.36 2.47
N LEU A 83 -14.11 -33.47 3.29
CA LEU A 83 -15.04 -33.85 4.37
C LEU A 83 -16.34 -34.42 3.79
N TYR A 84 -16.93 -33.79 2.78
CA TYR A 84 -18.14 -34.29 2.12
C TYR A 84 -17.92 -35.64 1.41
N ARG A 85 -16.75 -35.85 0.79
CA ARG A 85 -16.35 -37.15 0.25
C ARG A 85 -16.29 -38.23 1.33
N LYS A 86 -15.77 -37.91 2.53
CA LYS A 86 -15.67 -38.85 3.65
C LYS A 86 -17.01 -39.13 4.32
N THR A 87 -17.88 -38.14 4.46
CA THR A 87 -19.17 -38.28 5.15
C THR A 87 -20.24 -38.92 4.27
N TYR A 88 -20.21 -38.69 2.96
CA TYR A 88 -21.30 -39.09 2.06
C TYR A 88 -20.86 -39.90 0.83
N ASN A 89 -19.59 -40.30 0.74
CA ASN A 89 -19.04 -41.16 -0.32
C ASN A 89 -19.31 -40.65 -1.77
N TYR A 90 -19.36 -39.33 -1.97
CA TYR A 90 -19.61 -38.74 -3.29
C TYR A 90 -18.35 -38.76 -4.18
N LEU A 91 -18.53 -39.25 -5.41
CA LEU A 91 -17.56 -39.12 -6.50
C LEU A 91 -17.38 -37.64 -6.91
N PRO A 92 -16.24 -37.26 -7.56
CA PRO A 92 -15.93 -35.88 -7.91
C PRO A 92 -17.11 -35.17 -8.59
N ILE A 93 -17.49 -34.02 -8.03
CA ILE A 93 -18.35 -33.03 -8.69
C ILE A 93 -17.60 -32.52 -9.93
N THR A 94 -17.75 -33.24 -11.04
CA THR A 94 -17.65 -32.62 -12.35
C THR A 94 -18.75 -31.56 -12.36
N VAL A 95 -18.35 -30.30 -12.32
CA VAL A 95 -19.16 -29.14 -12.67
C VAL A 95 -19.82 -29.40 -14.02
N GLY A 96 -20.99 -30.02 -13.99
CA GLY A 96 -21.82 -30.32 -15.15
C GLY A 96 -23.24 -30.00 -14.75
N ASP A 97 -23.88 -29.13 -15.55
CA ASP A 97 -25.23 -28.56 -15.41
C ASP A 97 -26.38 -29.59 -15.31
N ARG A 98 -26.32 -30.54 -14.39
CA ARG A 98 -27.45 -31.43 -14.09
C ARG A 98 -27.92 -31.21 -12.68
N ILE A 99 -29.06 -30.52 -12.58
CA ILE A 99 -29.88 -30.48 -11.37
C ILE A 99 -30.38 -31.91 -11.14
N ILE A 100 -29.90 -32.55 -10.08
CA ILE A 100 -30.39 -33.86 -9.65
C ILE A 100 -31.49 -33.60 -8.62
N THR A 101 -32.75 -33.79 -9.03
CA THR A 101 -33.90 -33.79 -8.12
C THR A 101 -33.97 -35.12 -7.39
N LEU A 102 -33.54 -35.11 -6.12
CA LEU A 102 -33.70 -36.25 -5.22
C LEU A 102 -35.13 -36.25 -4.67
N ASN A 103 -35.88 -37.32 -4.95
CA ASN A 103 -37.19 -37.54 -4.34
C ASN A 103 -36.97 -38.03 -2.91
N LEU A 104 -37.38 -37.23 -1.92
CA LEU A 104 -37.29 -37.65 -0.52
C LEU A 104 -38.27 -38.80 -0.27
N PRO A 105 -37.88 -39.81 0.52
CA PRO A 105 -38.82 -40.82 0.99
C PRO A 105 -39.93 -40.15 1.83
N PRO A 106 -41.18 -40.59 1.71
CA PRO A 106 -42.30 -39.94 2.37
C PRO A 106 -42.12 -39.97 3.89
N GLU A 107 -42.35 -38.82 4.51
CA GLU A 107 -42.33 -38.62 5.96
C GLU A 107 -43.33 -39.60 6.60
N LYS A 108 -42.83 -40.47 7.49
CA LYS A 108 -43.70 -41.24 8.38
C LYS A 108 -44.35 -40.25 9.33
N ASN A 109 -45.65 -40.04 9.16
CA ASN A 109 -46.46 -39.30 10.14
C ASN A 109 -46.50 -40.09 11.45
N ASP A 110 -45.92 -39.55 12.52
CA ASP A 110 -45.95 -40.10 13.87
C ASP A 110 -47.33 -40.00 14.56
N ASN A 111 -48.44 -40.18 13.82
CA ASN A 111 -49.81 -39.99 14.31
C ASN A 111 -50.60 -41.30 14.51
N GLU A 112 -49.94 -42.45 14.68
CA GLU A 112 -50.62 -43.73 14.95
C GLU A 112 -50.45 -44.26 16.39
N ASN A 113 -49.98 -43.43 17.34
CA ASN A 113 -49.95 -43.78 18.75
C ASN A 113 -50.88 -42.88 19.58
N GLU A 114 -52.18 -42.87 19.26
CA GLU A 114 -53.21 -42.55 20.24
C GLU A 114 -53.66 -43.85 20.94
N PRO A 115 -53.27 -44.10 22.21
CA PRO A 115 -54.02 -45.02 23.05
C PRO A 115 -55.33 -44.36 23.48
N ASN A 116 -56.43 -45.02 23.14
CA ASN A 116 -57.78 -44.74 23.62
C ASN A 116 -57.87 -44.55 25.16
N GLN A 117 -58.74 -43.61 25.58
CA GLN A 117 -59.40 -43.42 26.89
C GLN A 117 -58.52 -42.88 28.04
N THR A 118 -58.87 -41.77 28.69
CA THR A 118 -59.98 -41.70 29.67
C THR A 118 -60.29 -40.22 30.00
N SER A 119 -61.56 -39.83 30.04
CA SER A 119 -62.04 -38.59 30.70
C SER A 119 -62.84 -38.96 31.96
N PRO A 120 -62.78 -38.16 33.04
CA PRO A 120 -63.57 -38.35 34.27
C PRO A 120 -65.06 -38.04 34.08
#